data_AF-F8N2B9-F1
#
_entry.id   AF-F8N2B9-F1
#
_cell.length_a   1.000
_cell.length_b   1.000
_cell.length_c   1.000
_cell.angle_alpha   90.00
_cell.angle_beta   90.00
_cell.angle_gamma   90.00
#
_symmetry.space_group_name_H-M   'P 1'
#
loop_
_entity.id
_entity.type
_entity.pdbx_description
1 polymer ?
#
loop_
_entity_poly.entity_id
_entity_poly.type
_entity_poly.pdbx_seq_one_letter_code
_entity_poly.pdbx_strand_id
1 'polypeptide(L)'
;MPTLAAIDVSVCDDQISLVFSHRALAAAYAAYLEAEDSRPPYAQAVPGYRRLAVFHAASKEVTLAMPSFLTWFITMRQPDDEDSVTFTFSDEDEEQARAWAESVVLFEPPVPPGTVYDLEDGVRQLHVKRLWNRGKLLQRLEELKK
;
A
#
# COMPACT_ATOMS: atom_id res chain seq x y z
N MET A 1 -1.67 -21.75 7.54
CA MET A 1 -1.11 -21.17 6.30
C MET A 1 -1.99 -19.98 5.91
N PRO A 2 -1.53 -18.73 6.04
CA PRO A 2 -2.27 -17.59 5.51
C PRO A 2 -2.48 -17.79 4.01
N THR A 3 -3.71 -17.62 3.53
CA THR A 3 -4.03 -17.72 2.11
C THR A 3 -3.51 -16.46 1.43
N LEU A 4 -2.31 -16.52 0.87
CA LEU A 4 -1.73 -15.42 0.10
C LEU A 4 -2.59 -15.18 -1.13
N ALA A 5 -2.93 -13.92 -1.38
CA ALA A 5 -3.62 -13.52 -2.59
C ALA A 5 -2.64 -12.96 -3.60
N ALA A 6 -2.71 -13.44 -4.84
CA ALA A 6 -2.01 -12.84 -5.96
C ALA A 6 -2.68 -11.51 -6.32
N ILE A 7 -1.88 -10.45 -6.44
CA ILE A 7 -2.32 -9.11 -6.84
C ILE A 7 -1.35 -8.57 -7.89
N ASP A 8 -1.89 -8.27 -9.07
CA ASP A 8 -1.17 -7.53 -10.09
C ASP A 8 -1.28 -6.04 -9.80
N VAL A 9 -0.18 -5.30 -10.00
CA VAL A 9 -0.14 -3.88 -9.73
C VAL A 9 0.38 -3.12 -10.92
N SER A 10 -0.28 -2.02 -11.23
CA SER A 10 0.17 -1.07 -12.23
C SER A 10 0.08 0.35 -11.67
N VAL A 11 0.95 1.22 -12.15
CA VAL A 11 0.96 2.64 -11.79
C VAL A 11 0.91 3.45 -13.07
N CYS A 12 0.03 4.44 -13.09
CA CYS A 12 -0.15 5.36 -14.20
C CYS A 12 -0.30 6.76 -13.63
N ASP A 13 0.60 7.67 -14.01
CA ASP A 13 0.66 9.06 -13.57
C ASP A 13 0.56 9.22 -12.04
N ASP A 14 -0.65 9.52 -11.54
CA ASP A 14 -0.98 9.78 -10.14
C ASP A 14 -1.89 8.70 -9.53
N GLN A 15 -1.99 7.52 -10.15
CA GLN A 15 -2.84 6.42 -9.69
C GLN A 15 -2.10 5.10 -9.60
N ILE A 16 -2.45 4.34 -8.57
CA ILE A 16 -2.04 2.95 -8.36
C ILE A 16 -3.28 2.07 -8.57
N SER A 17 -3.16 1.07 -9.43
CA SER A 17 -4.21 0.10 -9.72
C SER A 17 -3.80 -1.29 -9.27
N LEU A 18 -4.67 -1.95 -8.51
CA LEU A 18 -4.43 -3.24 -7.87
C LEU A 18 -5.49 -4.24 -8.32
N VAL A 19 -5.10 -5.28 -9.05
CA VAL A 19 -6.02 -6.33 -9.53
C VAL A 19 -5.87 -7.56 -8.67
N PHE A 20 -6.93 -7.95 -7.97
CA PHE A 20 -6.90 -9.04 -7.00
C PHE A 20 -7.30 -10.39 -7.63
N SER A 21 -6.74 -11.48 -7.10
CA SER A 21 -7.17 -12.84 -7.44
C SER A 21 -8.66 -13.08 -7.13
N HIS A 22 -9.19 -12.47 -6.06
CA HIS A 22 -10.57 -12.64 -5.60
C HIS A 22 -11.32 -11.32 -5.42
N ARG A 23 -12.55 -11.26 -5.95
CA ARG A 23 -13.44 -10.09 -5.83
C ARG A 23 -13.73 -9.68 -4.39
N ALA A 24 -13.97 -10.65 -3.51
CA ALA A 24 -14.27 -10.38 -2.11
C ALA A 24 -13.09 -9.73 -1.37
N LEU A 25 -11.86 -10.05 -1.79
CA LEU A 25 -10.67 -9.45 -1.23
C LEU A 25 -10.49 -8.01 -1.72
N ALA A 26 -10.67 -7.76 -3.02
CA ALA A 26 -10.68 -6.41 -3.58
C ALA A 26 -11.71 -5.52 -2.89
N ALA A 27 -12.94 -6.02 -2.69
CA ALA A 27 -14.00 -5.29 -2.00
C ALA A 27 -13.64 -4.98 -0.53
N ALA A 28 -13.07 -5.96 0.20
CA ALA A 28 -12.64 -5.75 1.58
C ALA A 28 -11.49 -4.74 1.67
N TYR A 29 -10.58 -4.76 0.70
CA TYR A 29 -9.46 -3.83 0.62
C TYR A 29 -9.94 -2.39 0.31
N ALA A 30 -10.83 -2.22 -0.66
CA ALA A 30 -11.42 -0.92 -0.95
C ALA A 30 -12.15 -0.34 0.27
N ALA A 31 -12.93 -1.17 0.97
CA ALA A 31 -13.62 -0.75 2.21
C ALA A 31 -12.63 -0.37 3.33
N TYR A 32 -11.48 -1.03 3.40
CA TYR A 32 -10.41 -0.67 4.34
C TYR A 32 -9.81 0.71 4.01
N LEU A 33 -9.51 0.98 2.74
CA LEU A 33 -8.96 2.29 2.33
C LEU A 33 -9.99 3.42 2.55
N GLU A 34 -11.26 3.17 2.26
CA GLU A 34 -12.34 4.12 2.53
C GLU A 34 -12.47 4.41 4.04
N ALA A 35 -12.36 3.37 4.88
CA ALA A 35 -12.37 3.53 6.33
C ALA A 35 -11.17 4.37 6.81
N GLU A 36 -9.96 4.13 6.32
CA GLU A 36 -8.78 4.96 6.64
C GLU A 36 -8.97 6.43 6.21
N ASP A 37 -9.51 6.67 5.02
CA ASP A 37 -9.75 8.03 4.50
C ASP A 37 -10.85 8.78 5.29
N SER A 38 -11.79 8.05 5.89
CA SER A 38 -12.88 8.61 6.72
C SER A 38 -12.44 9.07 8.11
N ARG A 39 -11.24 8.67 8.56
CA ARG A 39 -10.70 9.04 9.87
C ARG A 39 -10.42 10.54 9.93
N PRO A 40 -10.54 11.16 11.11
CA PRO A 40 -10.16 12.56 11.28
C PRO A 40 -8.65 12.74 10.99
N PRO A 41 -8.20 13.92 10.51
CA PRO A 41 -6.83 14.10 10.03
C PRO A 41 -5.73 13.72 11.03
N TYR A 42 -5.95 13.91 12.33
CA TYR A 42 -5.00 13.55 13.39
C TYR A 42 -4.86 12.04 13.61
N ALA A 43 -5.77 11.23 13.07
CA ALA A 43 -5.79 9.78 13.18
C ALA A 43 -5.49 9.09 11.84
N GLN A 44 -5.35 9.84 10.74
CA GLN A 44 -4.93 9.29 9.45
C GLN A 44 -3.46 8.89 9.51
N ALA A 45 -3.10 7.81 8.81
CA ALA A 45 -1.70 7.39 8.71
C ALA A 45 -0.79 8.46 8.10
N VAL A 46 -1.30 9.20 7.12
CA VAL A 46 -0.66 10.41 6.59
C VAL A 46 -1.69 11.53 6.66
N PRO A 47 -1.50 12.54 7.54
CA PRO A 47 -2.45 13.63 7.69
C PRO A 47 -2.69 14.39 6.39
N GLY A 48 -3.96 14.54 5.99
CA GLY A 48 -4.34 15.32 4.81
C GLY A 48 -4.23 14.57 3.48
N TYR A 49 -3.65 13.37 3.48
CA TYR A 49 -3.66 12.49 2.32
C TYR A 49 -4.94 11.65 2.28
N ARG A 50 -5.56 11.57 1.10
CA ARG A 50 -6.71 10.70 0.81
C ARG A 50 -6.37 9.80 -0.37
N ARG A 51 -6.64 8.51 -0.20
CA ARG A 51 -6.43 7.46 -1.21
C ARG A 51 -7.49 7.51 -2.30
N LEU A 52 -8.70 8.02 -2.00
CA LEU A 52 -9.80 8.15 -2.97
C LEU A 52 -10.08 6.83 -3.71
N ALA A 53 -10.12 5.73 -2.96
CA ALA A 53 -10.15 4.39 -3.54
C ALA A 53 -11.43 4.13 -4.35
N VAL A 54 -11.31 3.55 -5.55
CA VAL A 54 -12.44 3.14 -6.39
C VAL A 54 -12.38 1.64 -6.63
N PHE A 55 -13.49 0.95 -6.33
CA PHE A 55 -13.59 -0.50 -6.53
C PHE A 55 -14.34 -0.84 -7.83
N HIS A 56 -13.66 -1.56 -8.72
CA HIS A 56 -14.22 -2.09 -9.96
C HIS A 56 -14.53 -3.58 -9.82
N ALA A 57 -15.79 -3.90 -9.50
CA ALA A 57 -16.20 -5.25 -9.15
C ALA A 57 -16.03 -6.30 -10.25
N ALA A 58 -16.10 -5.90 -11.53
CA ALA A 58 -15.97 -6.79 -12.68
C ALA A 58 -14.51 -7.23 -12.90
N SER A 59 -13.56 -6.30 -12.84
CA SER A 59 -12.12 -6.58 -12.98
C SER A 59 -11.47 -7.06 -11.68
N LYS A 60 -12.17 -6.95 -10.52
CA LYS A 60 -11.62 -7.21 -9.18
C LYS A 60 -10.48 -6.24 -8.87
N GLU A 61 -10.62 -5.02 -9.36
CA GLU A 61 -9.58 -4.00 -9.33
C GLU A 61 -9.94 -2.92 -8.32
N VAL A 62 -8.92 -2.42 -7.62
CA VAL A 62 -9.02 -1.24 -6.76
C VAL A 62 -8.00 -0.24 -7.25
N THR A 63 -8.46 0.95 -7.60
CA THR A 63 -7.59 2.08 -7.93
C THR A 63 -7.52 3.03 -6.73
N LEU A 64 -6.38 3.69 -6.53
CA LEU A 64 -6.18 4.69 -5.49
C LEU A 64 -5.18 5.76 -5.95
N ALA A 65 -5.34 6.98 -5.44
CA ALA A 65 -4.45 8.10 -5.72
C ALA A 65 -3.07 7.86 -5.13
N MET A 66 -2.02 8.13 -5.90
CA MET A 66 -0.64 8.16 -5.43
C MET A 66 -0.42 9.48 -4.68
N PRO A 67 0.17 9.47 -3.47
CA PRO A 67 0.49 10.69 -2.76
C PRO A 67 1.57 11.50 -3.49
N SER A 68 1.50 12.82 -3.39
CA SER A 68 2.39 13.74 -4.13
C SER A 68 3.86 13.69 -3.72
N PHE A 69 4.17 13.17 -2.53
CA PHE A 69 5.55 12.98 -2.07
C PHE A 69 6.24 11.76 -2.69
N LEU A 70 5.48 10.89 -3.36
CA LEU A 70 6.03 9.76 -4.11
C LEU A 70 6.33 10.19 -5.54
N THR A 71 7.57 9.98 -5.96
CA THR A 71 8.05 10.33 -7.30
C THR A 71 8.12 9.13 -8.23
N TRP A 72 8.21 7.92 -7.68
CA TRP A 72 8.27 6.68 -8.44
C TRP A 72 7.74 5.51 -7.61
N PHE A 73 7.05 4.58 -8.26
CA PHE A 73 6.51 3.38 -7.62
C PHE A 73 6.63 2.20 -8.58
N ILE A 74 7.32 1.15 -8.14
CA ILE A 74 7.54 -0.08 -8.89
C ILE A 74 7.19 -1.29 -8.05
N THR A 75 6.76 -2.32 -8.75
CA THR A 75 6.38 -3.60 -8.17
C THR A 75 7.19 -4.67 -8.85
N MET A 76 7.99 -5.40 -8.08
CA MET A 76 8.84 -6.46 -8.61
C MET A 76 8.54 -7.75 -7.88
N ARG A 77 8.33 -8.81 -8.65
CA ARG A 77 8.38 -10.18 -8.16
C ARG A 77 9.85 -10.57 -8.04
N GLN A 78 10.32 -10.76 -6.82
CA GLN A 78 11.69 -11.20 -6.56
C GLN A 78 11.88 -12.66 -6.98
N PRO A 79 13.14 -13.11 -7.20
CA PRO A 79 13.44 -14.49 -7.61
C PRO A 79 12.87 -15.57 -6.69
N ASP A 80 12.64 -15.23 -5.41
CA ASP A 80 12.11 -16.13 -4.38
C ASP A 80 10.56 -16.16 -4.31
N ASP A 81 9.88 -15.74 -5.38
CA ASP A 81 8.41 -15.57 -5.43
C ASP A 81 7.84 -14.55 -4.42
N GLU A 82 8.70 -13.73 -3.82
CA GLU A 82 8.28 -12.62 -2.98
C GLU A 82 7.88 -11.44 -3.86
N ASP A 83 6.61 -11.07 -3.84
CA ASP A 83 6.21 -9.78 -4.39
C ASP A 83 6.86 -8.69 -3.53
N SER A 84 7.37 -7.62 -4.13
CA SER A 84 7.91 -6.46 -3.41
C SER A 84 7.46 -5.15 -4.06
N VAL A 85 7.35 -4.11 -3.24
CA VAL A 85 7.15 -2.72 -3.70
C VAL A 85 8.41 -1.94 -3.43
N THR A 86 8.84 -1.16 -4.41
CA THR A 86 9.87 -0.14 -4.24
C THR A 86 9.27 1.19 -4.64
N PHE A 87 9.48 2.22 -3.83
CA PHE A 87 9.07 3.56 -4.19
C PHE A 87 10.08 4.61 -3.71
N THR A 88 10.13 5.74 -4.41
CA THR A 88 11.05 6.85 -4.12
C THR A 88 10.33 8.03 -3.50
N PHE A 89 11.02 8.71 -2.58
CA PHE A 89 10.57 9.91 -1.87
C PHE A 89 11.79 10.77 -1.51
N SER A 90 11.55 12.02 -1.09
CA SER A 90 12.60 12.89 -0.58
C SER A 90 12.97 12.53 0.86
N ASP A 91 14.18 12.88 1.30
CA ASP A 91 14.60 12.72 2.71
C ASP A 91 13.61 13.31 3.72
N GLU A 92 12.99 14.44 3.39
CA GLU A 92 12.05 15.15 4.26
C GLU A 92 10.73 14.40 4.44
N ASP A 93 10.39 13.50 3.50
CA ASP A 93 9.14 12.76 3.47
C ASP A 93 9.24 11.35 4.06
N GLU A 94 10.38 10.96 4.62
CA GLU A 94 10.62 9.57 5.06
C GLU A 94 9.56 9.05 6.05
N GLU A 95 9.17 9.86 7.04
CA GLU A 95 8.17 9.44 8.03
C GLU A 95 6.79 9.22 7.37
N GLN A 96 6.40 10.12 6.47
CA GLN A 96 5.14 10.02 5.72
C GLN A 96 5.16 8.84 4.76
N ALA A 97 6.28 8.60 4.07
CA ALA A 97 6.51 7.47 3.19
C ALA A 97 6.38 6.13 3.92
N ARG A 98 6.96 6.01 5.13
CA ARG A 98 6.82 4.82 5.98
C ARG A 98 5.38 4.62 6.44
N ALA A 99 4.73 5.66 6.97
CA ALA A 99 3.35 5.57 7.43
C ALA A 99 2.36 5.26 6.28
N TRP A 100 2.62 5.79 5.09
CA TRP A 100 1.89 5.46 3.88
C TRP A 100 2.06 3.99 3.49
N ALA A 101 3.29 3.48 3.47
CA ALA A 101 3.55 2.07 3.19
C ALA A 101 2.86 1.13 4.19
N GLU A 102 2.86 1.48 5.47
CA GLU A 102 2.19 0.70 6.50
C GLU A 102 0.67 0.67 6.33
N SER A 103 0.09 1.78 5.87
CA SER A 103 -1.37 1.96 5.76
C SER A 103 -1.96 1.56 4.41
N VAL A 104 -1.17 1.54 3.33
CA VAL A 104 -1.68 1.12 2.02
C VAL A 104 -1.40 -0.36 1.80
N VAL A 105 -0.27 -0.87 2.27
CA VAL A 105 0.30 -2.07 1.64
C VAL A 105 0.11 -3.36 2.46
N LEU A 106 -0.47 -3.31 3.66
CA LEU A 106 -0.99 -4.47 4.43
C LEU A 106 -0.03 -5.66 4.62
N PHE A 107 1.28 -5.43 4.71
CA PHE A 107 2.26 -6.50 4.88
C PHE A 107 2.42 -6.93 6.35
N GLU A 108 2.70 -8.21 6.62
CA GLU A 108 3.54 -8.55 7.78
C GLU A 108 4.90 -7.88 7.59
N PRO A 109 5.61 -7.43 8.64
CA PRO A 109 6.92 -6.81 8.48
C PRO A 109 7.97 -7.88 8.15
N PRO A 110 8.58 -7.95 6.95
CA PRO A 110 9.60 -8.95 6.69
C PRO A 110 10.81 -8.26 6.03
N VAL A 111 11.20 -7.11 6.56
CA VAL A 111 12.52 -6.50 6.40
C VAL A 111 12.76 -5.76 7.73
N PRO A 112 13.93 -5.87 8.38
CA PRO A 112 14.21 -5.04 9.54
C PRO A 112 13.89 -3.57 9.23
N PRO A 113 13.32 -2.82 10.20
CA PRO A 113 12.98 -1.42 9.98
C PRO A 113 14.21 -0.68 9.45
N GLY A 114 14.13 -0.16 8.21
CA GLY A 114 15.15 0.74 7.67
C GLY A 114 16.09 0.21 6.59
N THR A 115 15.69 -0.68 5.68
CA THR A 115 16.40 -0.77 4.39
C THR A 115 15.91 0.34 3.46
N VAL A 116 16.16 1.58 3.89
CA VAL A 116 16.13 2.74 3.04
C VAL A 116 17.47 2.76 2.33
N TYR A 117 17.46 2.68 1.00
CA TYR A 117 18.68 2.90 0.24
C TYR A 117 18.77 4.40 -0.03
N ASP A 118 19.86 5.00 0.44
CA ASP A 118 20.22 6.37 0.08
C ASP A 118 20.68 6.37 -1.38
N LEU A 119 19.99 7.13 -2.23
CA LEU A 119 20.50 7.50 -3.54
C LEU A 119 21.22 8.83 -3.42
N GLU A 120 22.15 9.09 -4.35
CA GLU A 120 22.76 10.42 -4.49
C GLU A 120 21.65 11.47 -4.71
N ASP A 121 21.87 12.68 -4.20
CA ASP A 121 20.98 13.86 -4.33
C ASP A 121 19.71 13.92 -3.44
N GLY A 122 19.70 13.27 -2.27
CA GLY A 122 18.62 13.46 -1.26
C GLY A 122 17.30 12.76 -1.60
N VAL A 123 17.39 11.72 -2.44
CA VAL A 123 16.29 10.83 -2.80
C VAL A 123 16.49 9.49 -2.09
N ARG A 124 15.43 8.96 -1.50
CA ARG A 124 15.42 7.68 -0.79
C ARG A 124 14.55 6.67 -1.49
N GLN A 125 14.92 5.40 -1.39
CA GLN A 125 14.09 4.26 -1.80
C GLN A 125 13.67 3.44 -0.60
N LEU A 126 12.36 3.15 -0.49
CA LEU A 126 11.84 2.19 0.48
C LEU A 126 11.41 0.92 -0.23
N HIS A 127 12.00 -0.20 0.19
CA HIS A 127 11.62 -1.52 -0.28
C HIS A 127 10.76 -2.20 0.78
N VAL A 128 9.60 -2.69 0.35
CA VAL A 128 8.65 -3.33 1.24
C VAL A 128 8.22 -4.66 0.64
N LYS A 129 8.44 -5.75 1.38
CA LYS A 129 8.06 -7.10 0.97
C LYS A 129 6.56 -7.31 1.11
N ARG A 130 5.97 -7.99 0.12
CA ARG A 130 4.53 -8.19 0.04
C ARG A 130 4.01 -9.46 0.71
N LEU A 131 3.08 -9.29 1.64
CA LEU A 131 2.22 -10.35 2.14
C LEU A 131 0.76 -9.88 2.18
N TRP A 132 -0.01 -10.24 1.15
CA TRP A 132 -1.45 -10.01 1.10
C TRP A 132 -2.19 -11.00 2.01
N ASN A 133 -2.07 -10.79 3.31
CA ASN A 133 -2.69 -11.63 4.32
C ASN A 133 -4.15 -11.21 4.53
N ARG A 134 -5.08 -11.99 3.95
CA ARG A 134 -6.52 -11.78 4.09
C ARG A 134 -6.97 -11.67 5.56
N GLY A 135 -6.42 -12.48 6.45
CA GLY A 135 -6.78 -12.47 7.88
C GLY A 135 -6.41 -11.14 8.54
N LYS A 136 -5.20 -10.63 8.25
CA LYS A 136 -4.72 -9.33 8.74
C LYS A 136 -5.55 -8.17 8.21
N LEU A 137 -5.92 -8.19 6.92
CA LEU A 137 -6.81 -7.19 6.33
C LEU A 137 -8.16 -7.15 7.05
N LEU A 138 -8.80 -8.31 7.24
CA LEU A 138 -10.10 -8.39 7.91
C LEU A 138 -10.01 -7.91 9.36
N GLN A 139 -8.95 -8.27 10.09
CA GLN A 139 -8.71 -7.79 11.44
C GLN A 139 -8.58 -6.26 11.49
N ARG A 140 -7.75 -5.65 10.61
CA ARG A 140 -7.59 -4.19 10.55
C ARG A 140 -8.90 -3.48 10.21
N LEU A 141 -9.69 -4.03 9.29
CA LEU A 141 -11.00 -3.50 8.95
C LEU A 141 -11.96 -3.55 10.16
N GLU A 142 -11.92 -4.60 10.97
CA GLU A 142 -12.71 -4.67 12.21
C GLU A 142 -12.24 -3.67 13.27
N GLU A 143 -10.94 -3.47 13.42
CA GLU A 143 -10.36 -2.47 14.33
C GLU A 143 -10.78 -1.04 13.96
N LEU A 144 -10.86 -0.72 12.66
CA LEU A 144 -11.30 0.60 12.18
C LEU A 144 -12.80 0.85 12.31
N LYS A 145 -13.61 -0.21 12.41
CA LYS A 145 -15.07 -0.10 12.57
C LYS A 145 -15.51 0.08 14.02
N LYS A 146 -14.60 -0.05 14.99
CA LYS A 146 -14.84 0.15 16.43
C LYS A 146 -14.66 1.60 16.82
#